data_AF-A0AA44LS95-F1
#
_entry.id   AF-A0AA44LS95-F1
#
_cell.length_a   1.000
_cell.length_b   1.000
_cell.length_c   1.000
_cell.angle_alpha   90.00
_cell.angle_beta   90.00
_cell.angle_gamma   90.00
#
_symmetry.space_group_name_H-M   'P 1'
#
loop_
_entity.id
_entity.type
_entity.pdbx_description
1 polymer ?
#
loop_
_entity_poly.entity_id
_entity_poly.type
_entity_poly.pdbx_seq_one_letter_code
_entity_poly.pdbx_strand_id
1 'polypeptide(L)'
;MTKLYYEAYPAMVHRTLMDIIEECERQADGVRVAVAHRTGELRIGDAAVVIGASAPHRAAAFDAARMCIERLKQDVPIWKKEFALDGVEWVANRP
;
A
#
# COMPACT_ATOMS: atom_id res chain seq x y z
N MET A 1 14.95 -6.53 -14.93
CA MET A 1 13.56 -6.79 -14.49
C MET A 1 12.62 -6.42 -15.63
N THR A 2 11.74 -7.32 -16.04
CA THR A 2 10.86 -7.11 -17.21
C THR A 2 9.40 -6.82 -16.82
N LYS A 3 8.92 -7.35 -15.69
CA LYS A 3 7.57 -7.10 -15.15
C LYS A 3 7.43 -7.52 -13.68
N LEU A 4 6.40 -6.98 -13.00
CA LEU A 4 5.98 -7.35 -11.65
C LEU A 4 4.59 -7.99 -11.66
N TYR A 5 4.36 -8.98 -10.80
CA TYR A 5 3.03 -9.54 -10.55
C TYR A 5 2.69 -9.47 -9.07
N TYR A 6 1.53 -8.90 -8.76
CA TYR A 6 1.02 -8.80 -7.40
C TYR A 6 -0.14 -9.78 -7.16
N GLU A 7 0.04 -10.70 -6.22
CA GLU A 7 -1.03 -11.56 -5.69
C GLU A 7 -1.49 -11.03 -4.34
N ALA A 8 -2.81 -11.06 -4.12
CA ALA A 8 -3.42 -10.58 -2.89
C ALA A 8 -4.72 -11.37 -2.66
N TYR A 9 -5.05 -11.72 -1.41
CA TYR A 9 -6.36 -12.28 -1.09
C TYR A 9 -7.38 -11.13 -0.98
N PRO A 10 -8.23 -10.88 -2.00
CA PRO A 10 -8.85 -9.56 -2.19
C PRO A 10 -9.74 -9.14 -1.02
N ALA A 11 -10.44 -10.09 -0.41
CA ALA A 11 -11.32 -9.82 0.73
C ALA A 11 -10.57 -9.43 2.01
N MET A 12 -9.37 -10.00 2.26
CA MET A 12 -8.54 -9.63 3.41
C MET A 12 -7.84 -8.30 3.16
N VAL A 13 -7.35 -8.07 1.94
CA VAL A 13 -6.71 -6.81 1.56
C VAL A 13 -7.66 -5.63 1.77
N HIS A 14 -8.90 -5.75 1.30
CA HIS A 14 -9.88 -4.69 1.49
C HIS A 14 -10.15 -4.42 2.98
N ARG A 15 -10.37 -5.48 3.78
CA ARG A 15 -10.60 -5.35 5.22
C ARG A 15 -9.42 -4.68 5.94
N THR A 16 -8.21 -5.20 5.74
CA THR A 16 -6.99 -4.67 6.37
C THR A 16 -6.74 -3.21 5.95
N LEU A 17 -6.98 -2.85 4.68
CA LEU A 17 -6.87 -1.45 4.25
C LEU A 17 -7.89 -0.54 4.91
N MET A 18 -9.13 -0.99 5.10
CA MET A 18 -10.13 -0.22 5.84
C MET A 18 -9.71 -0.04 7.30
N ASP A 19 -9.24 -1.10 7.96
CA ASP A 19 -8.77 -1.04 9.34
C ASP A 19 -7.62 -0.02 9.50
N ILE A 20 -6.66 -0.03 8.56
CA ILE A 20 -5.54 0.93 8.52
C ILE A 20 -6.04 2.37 8.29
N ILE A 21 -6.98 2.58 7.36
CA ILE A 21 -7.55 3.91 7.08
C ILE A 21 -8.20 4.45 8.35
N GLU A 22 -9.05 3.66 9.00
CA GLU A 22 -9.69 4.08 10.24
C GLU A 22 -8.68 4.35 11.36
N GLU A 23 -7.61 3.57 11.44
CA GLU A 23 -6.51 3.80 12.40
C GLU A 23 -5.83 5.16 12.15
N CYS A 24 -5.56 5.50 10.89
CA CYS A 24 -4.97 6.77 10.50
C CYS A 24 -5.92 7.96 10.78
N GLU A 25 -7.21 7.81 10.46
CA GLU A 25 -8.22 8.87 10.69
C GLU A 25 -8.47 9.14 12.18
N ARG A 26 -8.20 8.18 13.07
CA ARG A 26 -8.31 8.36 14.54
C ARG A 26 -7.13 9.11 15.17
N GLN A 27 -6.03 9.35 14.46
CA GLN A 27 -4.84 10.01 15.03
C GLN A 27 -5.08 11.49 15.37
N ALA A 28 -5.91 12.17 14.59
CA ALA A 28 -6.23 13.57 14.79
C ALA A 28 -7.58 13.92 14.18
N ASP A 29 -8.27 14.89 14.78
CA ASP A 29 -9.58 15.34 14.30
C ASP A 29 -9.48 15.96 12.89
N GLY A 30 -10.44 15.63 12.04
CA GLY A 30 -10.51 16.09 10.65
C GLY A 30 -9.53 15.41 9.68
N VAL A 31 -8.78 14.38 10.09
CA VAL A 31 -7.97 13.58 9.17
C VAL A 31 -8.86 12.69 8.31
N ARG A 32 -8.59 12.65 7.00
CA ARG A 32 -9.21 11.71 6.06
C ARG A 32 -8.15 11.04 5.20
N VAL A 33 -8.29 9.73 4.94
CA VAL A 33 -7.32 8.96 4.16
C VAL A 33 -8.01 8.14 3.07
N ALA A 34 -7.41 8.14 1.88
CA ALA A 34 -7.81 7.29 0.76
C ALA A 34 -6.60 6.51 0.24
N VAL A 35 -6.80 5.23 -0.05
CA VAL A 35 -5.74 4.33 -0.53
C VAL A 35 -6.22 3.56 -1.75
N ALA A 36 -5.37 3.51 -2.76
CA ALA A 36 -5.53 2.61 -3.89
C ALA A 36 -4.26 1.78 -4.05
N HIS A 37 -4.41 0.46 -4.10
CA HIS A 37 -3.31 -0.47 -4.37
C HIS A 37 -3.62 -1.28 -5.63
N ARG A 38 -2.68 -1.30 -6.58
CA ARG A 38 -2.83 -2.03 -7.83
C ARG A 38 -2.55 -3.53 -7.62
N THR A 39 -3.27 -4.39 -8.33
CA THR A 39 -3.00 -5.84 -8.40
C THR A 39 -2.77 -6.25 -9.85
N GLY A 40 -2.24 -7.46 -10.07
CA GLY A 40 -1.92 -7.95 -11.41
C GLY A 40 -0.56 -7.45 -11.94
N GLU A 41 -0.44 -7.27 -13.25
CA GLU A 41 0.82 -6.93 -13.92
C GLU A 41 1.12 -5.42 -13.83
N LEU A 42 2.35 -5.08 -13.42
CA LEU A 42 2.89 -3.71 -13.45
C LEU A 42 4.16 -3.63 -14.29
N ARG A 43 4.27 -2.57 -15.07
CA ARG A 43 5.47 -2.19 -15.81
C ARG A 43 6.38 -1.33 -14.95
N ILE A 44 7.66 -1.25 -15.31
CA ILE A 44 8.59 -0.33 -14.66
C ILE A 44 8.08 1.11 -14.84
N GLY A 45 8.00 1.84 -13.73
CA GLY A 45 7.47 3.21 -13.68
C GLY A 45 5.98 3.31 -13.32
N ASP A 46 5.24 2.20 -13.28
CA ASP A 46 3.85 2.21 -12.82
C ASP A 46 3.73 2.45 -11.31
N ALA A 47 2.75 3.26 -10.90
CA ALA A 47 2.40 3.44 -9.51
C ALA A 47 1.72 2.18 -8.94
N ALA A 48 2.41 1.47 -8.05
CA ALA A 48 1.86 0.30 -7.34
C ALA A 48 0.82 0.69 -6.27
N VAL A 49 1.06 1.79 -5.57
CA VAL A 49 0.20 2.29 -4.49
C VAL A 49 0.10 3.80 -4.56
N VAL A 50 -1.08 4.33 -4.27
CA VAL A 50 -1.34 5.76 -4.09
C VAL A 50 -2.06 5.95 -2.77
N ILE A 51 -1.57 6.89 -1.96
CA ILE A 51 -2.17 7.27 -0.68
C ILE A 51 -2.40 8.78 -0.74
N GLY A 52 -3.63 9.19 -0.47
CA GLY A 52 -4.01 10.59 -0.27
C GLY A 52 -4.48 10.80 1.16
N ALA A 53 -4.03 11.88 1.79
CA ALA A 53 -4.48 12.29 3.11
C ALA A 53 -4.85 13.78 3.12
N SER A 54 -5.91 14.14 3.84
CA SER A 54 -6.29 15.53 4.09
C SER A 54 -6.51 15.75 5.58
N ALA A 55 -6.24 16.99 6.04
CA ALA A 55 -6.44 17.42 7.41
C ALA A 55 -6.50 18.96 7.48
N PRO A 56 -7.05 19.56 8.55
CA PRO A 56 -7.04 21.01 8.76
C PRO A 56 -5.63 21.62 8.80
N HIS A 57 -4.65 20.87 9.30
CA HIS A 57 -3.25 21.26 9.35
C HIS A 57 -2.37 20.25 8.62
N ARG A 58 -1.48 20.75 7.77
CA ARG A 58 -0.63 19.93 6.89
C ARG A 58 0.17 18.84 7.62
N ALA A 59 0.61 19.09 8.85
CA ALA A 59 1.40 18.12 9.63
C ALA A 59 0.62 16.81 9.81
N ALA A 60 -0.63 16.89 10.26
CA ALA A 60 -1.49 15.72 10.45
C ALA A 60 -1.74 14.95 9.14
N ALA A 61 -1.87 15.65 8.00
CA ALA A 61 -2.02 14.99 6.71
C ALA A 61 -0.75 14.20 6.30
N PHE A 62 0.45 14.79 6.51
CA PHE A 62 1.71 14.10 6.23
C PHE A 62 1.92 12.91 7.16
N ASP A 63 1.62 13.06 8.44
CA ASP A 63 1.76 12.00 9.44
C ASP A 63 0.80 10.84 9.14
N ALA A 64 -0.45 11.13 8.78
CA ALA A 64 -1.43 10.12 8.39
C ALA A 64 -1.01 9.37 7.10
N ALA A 65 -0.54 10.08 6.08
CA ALA A 65 -0.06 9.45 4.85
C ALA A 65 1.15 8.52 5.11
N ARG A 66 2.08 8.97 5.98
CA ARG A 66 3.24 8.17 6.38
C ARG A 66 2.81 6.94 7.16
N MET A 67 1.96 7.10 8.17
CA MET A 67 1.45 5.97 8.96
C MET A 67 0.76 4.95 8.04
N CYS A 68 -0.06 5.41 7.11
CA CYS A 68 -0.79 4.54 6.20
C CYS A 68 0.14 3.67 5.34
N ILE A 69 1.22 4.23 4.75
CA ILE A 69 2.14 3.42 3.95
C ILE A 69 2.92 2.41 4.78
N GLU A 70 3.33 2.77 6.00
CA GLU A 70 4.06 1.87 6.91
C GLU A 70 3.17 0.70 7.33
N ARG A 71 1.93 0.98 7.79
CA ARG A 71 0.97 -0.05 8.19
C ARG A 71 0.58 -0.93 7.00
N LEU A 72 0.39 -0.36 5.81
CA LEU A 72 0.13 -1.12 4.59
C LEU A 72 1.26 -2.10 4.30
N LYS A 73 2.51 -1.64 4.39
CA LYS A 73 3.70 -2.47 4.15
C LYS A 73 3.89 -3.54 5.22
N GLN A 74 3.44 -3.33 6.45
CA GLN A 74 3.54 -4.31 7.52
C GLN A 74 2.43 -5.37 7.44
N ASP A 75 1.19 -4.94 7.26
CA ASP A 75 0.02 -5.77 7.57
C ASP A 75 -0.68 -6.33 6.33
N VAL A 76 -0.55 -5.68 5.16
CA VAL A 76 -1.31 -6.09 3.98
C VAL A 76 -0.57 -7.22 3.26
N PRO A 77 -1.17 -8.42 3.11
CA PRO A 77 -0.53 -9.59 2.53
C PRO A 77 -0.51 -9.47 1.00
N ILE A 78 0.44 -8.68 0.49
CA ILE A 78 0.66 -8.48 -0.93
C ILE A 78 2.03 -9.04 -1.30
N TRP A 79 2.04 -10.05 -2.17
CA TRP A 79 3.27 -10.69 -2.62
C TRP A 79 3.70 -10.13 -3.97
N LYS A 80 4.97 -9.72 -4.08
CA LYS A 80 5.58 -9.24 -5.32
C LYS A 80 6.36 -10.40 -5.95
N LYS A 81 5.99 -10.76 -7.17
CA LYS A 81 6.75 -11.71 -8.00
C LYS A 81 7.53 -10.93 -9.04
N GLU A 82 8.85 -11.06 -9.01
CA GLU A 82 9.75 -10.38 -9.92
C GLU A 82 10.15 -11.31 -11.07
N PHE A 83 10.06 -10.81 -12.30
CA PHE A 83 10.51 -11.53 -13.49
C PHE A 83 11.80 -10.87 -14.00
N ALA A 84 12.90 -11.62 -13.94
CA ALA A 84 14.20 -11.25 -14.49
C ALA A 84 14.46 -11.98 -15.82
N LEU A 85 15.50 -11.59 -16.56
CA LEU A 85 15.82 -12.17 -17.89
C LEU A 85 16.34 -13.63 -17.77
N ASP A 86 16.68 -14.03 -16.56
CA ASP A 86 17.42 -15.20 -16.14
C ASP A 86 16.64 -16.09 -15.15
N GLY A 87 15.42 -15.69 -14.78
CA GLY A 87 14.56 -16.49 -13.90
C GLY A 87 13.40 -15.72 -13.24
N VAL A 88 12.61 -16.44 -12.45
CA VAL A 88 11.46 -15.92 -11.69
C VAL A 88 11.75 -16.05 -10.21
N GLU A 89 11.73 -14.95 -9.47
CA GLU A 89 11.96 -14.92 -8.02
C GLU A 89 10.72 -14.40 -7.28
N TRP A 90 10.32 -15.11 -6.22
CA TRP A 90 9.26 -14.66 -5.31
C TRP A 90 9.88 -13.88 -4.17
N VAL A 91 9.56 -12.58 -4.07
CA VAL A 91 10.04 -11.74 -2.98
C VAL A 91 8.89 -11.52 -2.02
N ALA A 92 8.93 -12.20 -0.88
CA ALA A 92 8.08 -11.86 0.26
C ALA A 92 8.60 -10.57 0.90
N ASN A 93 7.67 -9.77 1.43
CA ASN A 93 7.93 -8.50 2.12
C ASN A 93 9.17 -8.62 3.03
N ARG A 94 10.24 -7.89 2.72
CA ARG A 94 11.36 -7.72 3.66
C ARG A 94 11.03 -6.52 4.56
N PRO A 95 11.19 -6.65 5.89
CA PRO A 95 11.01 -5.55 6.83
C PRO A 95 12.01 -4.42 6.58
#